data_AF-A0A8T3U893-F1
#
_entry.id   AF-A0A8T3U893-F1
#
_cell.length_a   1.000
_cell.length_b   1.000
_cell.length_c   1.000
_cell.angle_alpha   90.00
_cell.angle_beta   90.00
_cell.angle_gamma   90.00
#
_symmetry.space_group_name_H-M   'P 1'
#
loop_
_entity.id
_entity.type
_entity.pdbx_description
1 polymer ?
#
loop_
_entity_poly.entity_id
_entity_poly.type
_entity_poly.pdbx_seq_one_letter_code
_entity_poly.pdbx_strand_id
1 'polypeptide(L)'
;MYIQDTSASQNPLGRLYAVVFFICVAIYIFTVTNTPYTIQRPKTLYLNGKEVKLEHDLRVEEIEKENASEKDKVVYMSVKDLKNLFDGDVQINEEKKEIIIVTENKVVKLDFDSSKVEINGVEEEANNKIEKYRNEWFLPLNISSKIYGFEYLFSDGDVALFSENAKKEVVTLNEPTKLKANTSLISGTITQVYPNRKYIFISESNNKVKIMTDDVKIGYVDKEKVEGIITVRQDKKEETKKELNFITNYSNFKMNYSEVKKNRDKENAVLIDLFKINSEGFIEELYEVDNNNFSIYIKKIKDEKMLPIAILTGKKLNSDNSKFKERILTYKGRLEIINKIIEEVKKYDLSGIHLEIDSLTDKAALTKFINELKARLNEKGAILTTSKDNINILNIEKEVDYIV
;
A
#
# COMPACT_ATOMS: atom_id res chain seq x y z
N MET A 1 99.19 8.49 -8.09
CA MET A 1 98.37 9.68 -7.82
C MET A 1 97.63 10.02 -9.10
N TYR A 2 96.38 9.57 -9.22
CA TYR A 2 95.46 9.98 -10.29
C TYR A 2 94.13 10.23 -9.60
N ILE A 3 93.78 11.50 -9.44
CA ILE A 3 92.45 11.92 -9.01
C ILE A 3 91.66 12.11 -10.30
N GLN A 4 90.70 11.23 -10.55
CA GLN A 4 89.67 11.46 -11.56
C GLN A 4 88.63 12.40 -10.97
N ASP A 5 88.62 13.63 -11.48
CA ASP A 5 87.56 14.59 -11.26
C ASP A 5 86.35 14.16 -12.09
N THR A 6 85.26 13.75 -11.43
CA THR A 6 83.98 13.43 -12.08
C THR A 6 82.99 14.54 -11.74
N SER A 7 83.10 15.66 -12.46
CA SER A 7 82.01 16.62 -12.52
C SER A 7 80.88 16.04 -13.38
N ALA A 8 79.91 15.41 -12.71
CA ALA A 8 78.64 15.05 -13.34
C ALA A 8 77.98 16.33 -13.85
N SER A 9 77.90 16.50 -15.18
CA SER A 9 77.20 17.62 -15.78
C SER A 9 75.74 17.55 -15.36
N GLN A 10 75.35 18.45 -14.47
CA GLN A 10 73.97 18.57 -14.04
C GLN A 10 73.19 19.17 -15.20
N ASN A 11 72.58 18.32 -16.03
CA ASN A 11 71.82 18.75 -17.19
C ASN A 11 70.59 19.54 -16.71
N PRO A 12 70.61 20.88 -16.78
CA PRO A 12 69.59 21.73 -16.15
C PRO A 12 68.22 21.49 -16.78
N LEU A 13 68.20 21.07 -18.05
CA LEU A 13 67.01 20.68 -18.78
C LEU A 13 66.28 19.48 -18.15
N GLY A 14 67.02 18.47 -17.69
CA GLY A 14 66.43 17.26 -17.09
C GLY A 14 65.73 17.53 -15.76
N ARG A 15 66.27 18.47 -14.97
CA ARG A 15 65.63 18.93 -13.72
C ARG A 15 64.39 19.76 -13.99
N LEU A 16 64.43 20.60 -15.02
CA LEU A 16 63.27 21.38 -15.44
C LEU A 16 62.12 20.47 -15.88
N TYR A 17 62.40 19.43 -16.66
CA TYR A 17 61.39 18.43 -17.04
C TYR A 17 60.82 17.67 -15.85
N ALA A 18 61.66 17.27 -14.88
CA ALA A 18 61.20 16.59 -13.67
C ALA A 18 60.27 17.49 -12.82
N VAL A 19 60.63 18.77 -12.66
CA VAL A 19 59.80 19.74 -11.92
C VAL A 19 58.48 19.99 -12.63
N VAL A 20 58.50 20.19 -13.96
CA VAL A 20 57.27 20.36 -14.75
C VAL A 20 56.39 19.11 -14.67
N PHE A 21 56.97 17.91 -14.72
CA PHE A 21 56.23 16.65 -14.57
C PHE A 21 55.54 16.57 -13.20
N PHE A 22 56.23 16.86 -12.10
CA PHE A 22 55.62 16.86 -10.77
C PHE A 22 54.53 17.93 -10.61
N ILE A 23 54.71 19.11 -11.22
CA ILE A 23 53.68 20.15 -11.24
C ILE A 23 52.46 19.68 -12.03
N CYS A 24 52.64 19.08 -13.21
CA CYS A 24 51.54 18.53 -14.00
C CYS A 24 50.81 17.40 -13.27
N VAL A 25 51.54 16.52 -12.56
CA VAL A 25 50.95 15.46 -11.73
C VAL A 25 50.19 16.06 -10.54
N ALA A 26 50.74 17.08 -9.87
CA ALA A 26 50.06 17.76 -8.77
C ALA A 26 48.80 18.50 -9.23
N ILE A 27 48.86 19.17 -10.40
CA ILE A 27 47.70 19.81 -11.04
C ILE A 27 46.67 18.74 -11.43
N TYR A 28 47.08 17.63 -12.03
CA TYR A 28 46.19 16.52 -12.38
C TYR A 28 45.53 15.89 -11.15
N ILE A 29 46.29 15.67 -10.07
CA ILE A 29 45.74 15.19 -8.81
C ILE A 29 44.75 16.22 -8.25
N PHE A 30 45.12 17.51 -8.22
CA PHE A 30 44.26 18.58 -7.72
C PHE A 30 42.99 18.75 -8.57
N THR A 31 43.07 18.61 -9.89
CA THR A 31 41.89 18.66 -10.77
C THR A 31 41.04 17.41 -10.61
N VAL A 32 41.62 16.21 -10.49
CA VAL A 32 40.86 14.97 -10.27
C VAL A 32 40.24 14.90 -8.87
N THR A 33 40.86 15.48 -7.84
CA THR A 33 40.33 15.50 -6.47
C THR A 33 39.35 16.65 -6.21
N ASN A 34 39.49 17.78 -6.91
CA ASN A 34 38.61 18.95 -6.76
C ASN A 34 37.64 19.17 -7.93
N THR A 35 37.61 18.30 -8.95
CA THR A 35 36.42 18.23 -9.80
C THR A 35 35.28 17.72 -8.93
N PRO A 36 34.19 18.49 -8.75
CA PRO A 36 32.98 17.94 -8.19
C PRO A 36 32.48 16.92 -9.20
N TYR A 37 32.87 15.65 -9.03
CA TYR A 37 32.14 14.55 -9.61
C TYR A 37 30.78 14.56 -8.92
N THR A 38 29.82 15.27 -9.52
CA THR A 38 28.42 14.89 -9.39
C THR A 38 28.29 13.53 -10.04
N ILE A 39 28.62 12.48 -9.28
CA ILE A 39 28.18 11.14 -9.59
C ILE A 39 26.66 11.24 -9.59
N GLN A 40 26.05 11.37 -10.77
CA GLN A 40 24.62 11.13 -10.92
C GLN A 40 24.45 9.66 -10.56
N ARG A 41 24.11 9.41 -9.30
CA ARG A 41 23.73 8.07 -8.86
C ARG A 41 22.47 7.69 -9.62
N PRO A 42 22.32 6.42 -10.03
CA PRO A 42 21.07 5.95 -10.58
C PRO A 42 19.96 6.21 -9.56
N LYS A 43 18.84 6.76 -10.05
CA LYS A 43 17.65 7.00 -9.25
C LYS A 43 17.23 5.70 -8.59
N THR A 44 17.18 5.70 -7.27
CA THR A 44 16.98 4.49 -6.47
C THR A 44 15.65 4.57 -5.73
N LEU A 45 14.92 3.44 -5.69
CA LEU A 45 13.74 3.28 -4.84
C LEU A 45 14.11 2.56 -3.56
N TYR A 46 13.66 3.09 -2.43
CA TYR A 46 13.74 2.41 -1.14
C TYR A 46 12.34 2.09 -0.62
N LEU A 47 12.08 0.84 -0.25
CA LEU A 47 10.87 0.44 0.49
C LEU A 47 11.25 0.11 1.93
N ASN A 48 10.71 0.86 2.88
CA ASN A 48 11.01 0.74 4.32
C ASN A 48 12.53 0.71 4.58
N GLY A 49 13.29 1.58 3.88
CA GLY A 49 14.74 1.70 4.03
C GLY A 49 15.58 0.65 3.29
N LYS A 50 14.97 -0.30 2.59
CA LYS A 50 15.66 -1.30 1.75
C LYS A 50 15.57 -0.91 0.29
N GLU A 51 16.68 -1.01 -0.43
CA GLU A 51 16.71 -0.77 -1.86
C GLU A 51 15.87 -1.83 -2.60
N VAL A 52 15.07 -1.37 -3.55
CA VAL A 52 14.19 -2.21 -4.36
C VAL A 52 14.44 -1.91 -5.83
N LYS A 53 14.55 -2.97 -6.62
CA LYS A 53 14.63 -2.86 -8.08
C LYS A 53 13.21 -2.79 -8.65
N LEU A 54 12.99 -1.78 -9.47
CA LEU A 54 11.78 -1.62 -10.27
C LEU A 54 11.97 -2.28 -11.63
N GLU A 55 10.87 -2.76 -12.21
CA GLU A 55 10.86 -3.17 -13.61
C GLU A 55 10.88 -1.95 -14.55
N HIS A 56 10.29 -0.83 -14.11
CA HIS A 56 10.23 0.40 -14.89
C HIS A 56 10.85 1.58 -14.14
N ASP A 57 11.52 2.45 -14.89
CA ASP A 57 12.09 3.69 -14.35
C ASP A 57 10.98 4.60 -13.80
N LEU A 58 11.25 5.22 -12.65
CA LEU A 58 10.43 6.29 -12.11
C LEU A 58 10.39 7.47 -13.08
N ARG A 59 9.20 8.03 -13.29
CA ARG A 59 9.03 9.28 -14.04
C ARG A 59 8.89 10.43 -13.07
N VAL A 60 9.47 11.57 -13.44
CA VAL A 60 9.36 12.81 -12.68
C VAL A 60 8.98 13.90 -13.65
N GLU A 61 7.87 14.56 -13.38
CA GLU A 61 7.37 15.70 -14.14
C GLU A 61 7.49 16.96 -13.28
N GLU A 62 7.90 18.08 -13.89
CA GLU A 62 7.86 19.39 -13.23
C GLU A 62 6.56 20.09 -13.61
N ILE A 63 5.82 20.54 -12.60
CA ILE A 63 4.57 21.27 -12.78
C ILE A 63 4.77 22.71 -12.34
N GLU A 64 4.44 23.63 -13.24
CA GLU A 64 4.42 25.06 -12.94
C GLU A 64 3.20 25.37 -12.07
N LYS A 65 3.43 25.97 -10.90
CA LYS A 65 2.35 26.59 -10.12
C LYS A 65 2.17 28.03 -10.58
N GLU A 66 0.93 28.44 -10.82
CA GLU A 66 0.60 29.86 -10.99
C GLU A 66 1.11 30.64 -9.76
N ASN A 67 2.08 31.53 -9.98
CA ASN A 67 2.69 32.44 -8.99
C ASN A 67 3.71 31.88 -7.99
N ALA A 68 4.33 30.71 -8.24
CA ALA A 68 5.45 30.23 -7.43
C ALA A 68 6.79 30.32 -8.18
N SER A 69 7.85 30.76 -7.51
CA SER A 69 9.23 30.71 -8.03
C SER A 69 9.82 29.28 -8.05
N GLU A 70 9.12 28.31 -7.43
CA GLU A 70 9.49 26.91 -7.38
C GLU A 70 8.51 26.06 -8.19
N LYS A 71 9.05 25.14 -9.00
CA LYS A 71 8.28 24.13 -9.73
C LYS A 71 8.01 22.94 -8.79
N ASP A 72 6.76 22.52 -8.71
CA ASP A 72 6.41 21.28 -8.02
C ASP A 72 6.88 20.10 -8.87
N LYS A 73 7.24 18.98 -8.21
CA LYS A 73 7.60 17.74 -8.90
C LYS A 73 6.59 16.66 -8.58
N VAL A 74 6.09 16.00 -9.62
CA VAL A 74 5.22 14.84 -9.50
C VAL A 74 5.98 13.62 -9.93
N VAL A 75 6.00 12.63 -9.05
CA VAL A 75 6.68 11.37 -9.26
C VAL A 75 5.65 10.33 -9.64
N TYR A 76 5.93 9.56 -10.68
CA TYR A 76 5.07 8.48 -11.13
C TYR A 76 5.79 7.14 -11.07
N MET A 77 5.03 6.09 -10.76
CA MET A 77 5.47 4.70 -10.74
C MET A 77 4.53 3.86 -11.60
N SER A 78 5.07 2.84 -12.28
CA SER A 78 4.24 1.94 -13.09
C SER A 78 3.22 1.22 -12.20
N VAL A 79 2.00 1.01 -12.74
CA VAL A 79 0.95 0.25 -12.06
C VAL A 79 1.43 -1.17 -11.74
N LYS A 80 2.28 -1.74 -12.60
CA LYS A 80 2.86 -3.08 -12.41
C LYS A 80 3.81 -3.13 -11.22
N ASP A 81 4.70 -2.15 -11.09
CA ASP A 81 5.60 -2.04 -9.94
C ASP A 81 4.82 -1.80 -8.64
N LEU A 82 3.80 -0.94 -8.66
CA LEU A 82 2.93 -0.72 -7.50
C LEU A 82 2.24 -2.01 -7.05
N LYS A 83 1.69 -2.79 -8.00
CA LYS A 83 1.10 -4.10 -7.73
C LYS A 83 2.12 -5.07 -7.13
N ASN A 84 3.33 -5.13 -7.68
CA ASN A 84 4.38 -6.02 -7.18
C ASN A 84 4.84 -5.64 -5.76
N LEU A 85 4.78 -4.36 -5.40
CA LEU A 85 5.25 -3.87 -4.10
C LEU A 85 4.22 -3.95 -2.98
N PHE A 86 2.95 -3.68 -3.29
CA PHE A 86 1.91 -3.51 -2.28
C PHE A 86 0.75 -4.50 -2.39
N ASP A 87 0.80 -5.41 -3.38
CA ASP A 87 -0.29 -6.31 -3.73
C ASP A 87 -1.57 -5.58 -4.18
N GLY A 88 -2.44 -6.27 -4.89
CA GLY A 88 -3.72 -5.73 -5.37
C GLY A 88 -4.13 -6.28 -6.73
N ASP A 89 -5.44 -6.42 -6.92
CA ASP A 89 -6.00 -6.73 -8.22
C ASP A 89 -6.08 -5.46 -9.07
N VAL A 90 -5.65 -5.55 -10.31
CA VAL A 90 -5.62 -4.40 -11.24
C VAL A 90 -6.29 -4.83 -12.53
N GLN A 91 -7.32 -4.10 -12.91
CA GLN A 91 -8.07 -4.31 -14.13
C GLN A 91 -7.97 -3.04 -14.98
N ILE A 92 -7.36 -3.18 -16.15
CA ILE A 92 -7.19 -2.08 -17.10
C ILE A 92 -8.17 -2.32 -18.24
N ASN A 93 -9.06 -1.37 -18.49
CA ASN A 93 -9.99 -1.41 -19.60
C ASN A 93 -9.69 -0.24 -20.54
N GLU A 94 -8.95 -0.51 -21.61
CA GLU A 94 -8.55 0.53 -22.56
C GLU A 94 -9.72 1.08 -23.37
N GLU A 95 -10.75 0.27 -23.66
CA GLU A 95 -11.94 0.70 -24.39
C GLU A 95 -12.78 1.70 -23.57
N LYS A 96 -12.95 1.42 -22.27
CA LYS A 96 -13.65 2.31 -21.33
C LYS A 96 -12.76 3.39 -20.75
N LYS A 97 -11.46 3.34 -21.06
CA LYS A 97 -10.43 4.27 -20.57
C LYS A 97 -10.36 4.36 -19.04
N GLU A 98 -10.42 3.22 -18.36
CA GLU A 98 -10.44 3.16 -16.89
C GLU A 98 -9.46 2.12 -16.34
N ILE A 99 -8.97 2.36 -15.12
CA ILE A 99 -8.29 1.37 -14.27
C ILE A 99 -9.15 1.16 -13.02
N ILE A 100 -9.40 -0.09 -12.68
CA ILE A 100 -9.97 -0.48 -11.39
C ILE A 100 -8.90 -1.20 -10.59
N ILE A 101 -8.64 -0.73 -9.38
CA ILE A 101 -7.67 -1.30 -8.44
C ILE A 101 -8.40 -1.74 -7.18
N VAL A 102 -8.21 -2.99 -6.78
CA VAL A 102 -8.75 -3.55 -5.54
C VAL A 102 -7.59 -3.94 -4.64
N THR A 103 -7.51 -3.31 -3.47
CA THR A 103 -6.55 -3.61 -2.40
C THR A 103 -7.27 -4.29 -1.22
N GLU A 104 -6.57 -4.55 -0.11
CA GLU A 104 -7.14 -5.13 1.11
C GLU A 104 -8.42 -4.41 1.58
N ASN A 105 -8.46 -3.07 1.47
CA ASN A 105 -9.51 -2.23 2.04
C ASN A 105 -10.06 -1.14 1.09
N LYS A 106 -9.60 -1.09 -0.16
CA LYS A 106 -10.03 -0.06 -1.12
C LYS A 106 -10.38 -0.65 -2.47
N VAL A 107 -11.45 -0.12 -3.04
CA VAL A 107 -11.81 -0.26 -4.46
C VAL A 107 -11.65 1.12 -5.07
N VAL A 108 -10.79 1.23 -6.07
CA VAL A 108 -10.41 2.50 -6.67
C VAL A 108 -10.71 2.44 -8.16
N LYS A 109 -11.41 3.44 -8.67
CA LYS A 109 -11.57 3.66 -10.10
C LYS A 109 -10.84 4.93 -10.50
N LEU A 110 -10.05 4.83 -11.56
CA LEU A 110 -9.36 5.96 -12.18
C LEU A 110 -9.72 6.01 -13.67
N ASP A 111 -10.05 7.20 -14.17
CA ASP A 111 -10.28 7.42 -15.61
C ASP A 111 -9.04 8.04 -16.26
N PHE A 112 -8.62 7.54 -17.43
CA PHE A 112 -7.39 8.02 -18.10
C PHE A 112 -7.43 9.51 -18.46
N ASP A 113 -8.62 10.02 -18.77
CA ASP A 113 -8.80 11.39 -19.26
C ASP A 113 -9.09 12.39 -18.11
N SER A 114 -9.30 11.90 -16.89
CA SER A 114 -9.72 12.67 -15.71
C SER A 114 -8.59 12.88 -14.71
N SER A 115 -8.63 14.01 -14.00
CA SER A 115 -7.80 14.28 -12.82
C SER A 115 -8.53 13.93 -11.52
N LYS A 116 -9.64 13.19 -11.61
CA LYS A 116 -10.40 12.67 -10.48
C LYS A 116 -10.11 11.20 -10.26
N VAL A 117 -10.21 10.78 -9.02
CA VAL A 117 -10.15 9.39 -8.59
C VAL A 117 -11.39 9.07 -7.77
N GLU A 118 -11.99 7.91 -7.99
CA GLU A 118 -13.07 7.42 -7.13
C GLU A 118 -12.48 6.38 -6.17
N ILE A 119 -12.50 6.67 -4.87
CA ILE A 119 -12.04 5.75 -3.83
C ILE A 119 -13.26 5.32 -3.03
N ASN A 120 -13.56 4.01 -3.02
CA ASN A 120 -14.67 3.44 -2.28
C ASN A 120 -16.03 4.09 -2.62
N GLY A 121 -16.24 4.50 -3.87
CA GLY A 121 -17.46 5.17 -4.33
C GLY A 121 -17.50 6.68 -4.13
N VAL A 122 -16.43 7.28 -3.60
CA VAL A 122 -16.33 8.72 -3.35
C VAL A 122 -15.35 9.35 -4.33
N GLU A 123 -15.79 10.35 -5.10
CA GLU A 123 -14.90 11.12 -5.97
C GLU A 123 -14.00 12.05 -5.15
N GLU A 124 -12.70 12.03 -5.44
CA GLU A 124 -11.69 12.94 -4.93
C GLU A 124 -10.90 13.57 -6.09
N GLU A 125 -10.45 14.82 -5.89
CA GLU A 125 -9.48 15.44 -6.79
C GLU A 125 -8.11 14.78 -6.61
N ALA A 126 -7.57 14.28 -7.71
CA ALA A 126 -6.28 13.63 -7.78
C ALA A 126 -5.16 14.60 -8.19
N ASN A 127 -5.53 15.78 -8.72
CA ASN A 127 -4.67 16.88 -9.20
C ASN A 127 -3.67 16.51 -10.32
N ASN A 128 -3.45 15.23 -10.58
CA ASN A 128 -2.54 14.69 -11.59
C ASN A 128 -3.22 13.52 -12.31
N LYS A 129 -2.94 13.36 -13.61
CA LYS A 129 -3.57 12.34 -14.45
C LYS A 129 -2.73 11.05 -14.46
N ILE A 130 -3.37 9.94 -14.81
CA ILE A 130 -2.65 8.72 -15.17
C ILE A 130 -1.96 8.95 -16.51
N GLU A 131 -0.72 8.48 -16.64
CA GLU A 131 0.01 8.56 -17.90
C GLU A 131 0.26 7.18 -18.50
N LYS A 132 0.19 7.09 -19.84
CA LYS A 132 0.74 5.96 -20.58
C LYS A 132 2.13 6.34 -21.10
N TYR A 133 3.15 5.58 -20.72
CA TYR A 133 4.52 5.77 -21.21
C TYR A 133 5.13 4.43 -21.60
N ARG A 134 5.67 4.35 -22.83
CA ARG A 134 6.27 3.11 -23.38
C ARG A 134 5.36 1.88 -23.22
N ASN A 135 4.07 2.06 -23.50
CA ASN A 135 3.01 1.06 -23.37
C ASN A 135 2.68 0.59 -21.93
N GLU A 136 3.21 1.27 -20.91
CA GLU A 136 2.91 0.98 -19.51
C GLU A 136 2.16 2.15 -18.88
N TRP A 137 1.26 1.82 -17.94
CA TRP A 137 0.48 2.81 -17.21
C TRP A 137 1.21 3.22 -15.94
N PHE A 138 1.24 4.52 -15.67
CA PHE A 138 1.94 5.14 -14.55
C PHE A 138 0.96 5.93 -13.69
N LEU A 139 1.03 5.70 -12.37
CA LEU A 139 0.26 6.43 -11.38
C LEU A 139 1.16 7.39 -10.59
N PRO A 140 0.67 8.60 -10.30
CA PRO A 140 1.43 9.54 -9.50
C PRO A 140 1.41 9.12 -8.01
N LEU A 141 2.55 9.25 -7.33
CA LEU A 141 2.74 8.73 -5.97
C LEU A 141 1.85 9.38 -4.92
N ASN A 142 1.40 10.62 -5.14
CA ASN A 142 0.40 11.28 -4.28
C ASN A 142 -0.97 10.58 -4.30
N ILE A 143 -1.34 9.95 -5.42
CA ILE A 143 -2.54 9.10 -5.51
C ILE A 143 -2.20 7.70 -5.00
N SER A 144 -1.09 7.12 -5.46
CA SER A 144 -0.70 5.75 -5.08
C SER A 144 -0.53 5.59 -3.56
N SER A 145 -0.02 6.60 -2.86
CA SER A 145 0.07 6.61 -1.39
C SER A 145 -1.28 6.47 -0.73
N LYS A 146 -2.31 7.16 -1.23
CA LYS A 146 -3.69 7.02 -0.76
C LYS A 146 -4.28 5.65 -1.10
N ILE A 147 -3.93 5.04 -2.22
CA ILE A 147 -4.46 3.73 -2.63
C ILE A 147 -3.85 2.62 -1.76
N TYR A 148 -2.52 2.57 -1.69
CA TYR A 148 -1.78 1.45 -1.11
C TYR A 148 -1.35 1.67 0.35
N GLY A 149 -1.56 2.86 0.92
CA GLY A 149 -1.24 3.15 2.31
C GLY A 149 0.28 3.25 2.55
N PHE A 150 0.91 4.30 2.03
CA PHE A 150 2.31 4.58 2.30
C PHE A 150 2.60 6.08 2.34
N GLU A 151 3.59 6.46 3.13
CA GLU A 151 4.24 7.77 3.04
C GLU A 151 5.37 7.70 2.01
N TYR A 152 5.67 8.80 1.33
CA TYR A 152 6.83 8.86 0.44
C TYR A 152 7.67 10.12 0.63
N LEU A 153 8.97 9.98 0.37
CA LEU A 153 9.93 11.07 0.23
C LEU A 153 10.52 11.03 -1.17
N PHE A 154 10.84 12.20 -1.72
CA PHE A 154 11.46 12.33 -3.02
C PHE A 154 12.50 13.45 -3.00
N SER A 155 13.72 13.14 -3.44
CA SER A 155 14.79 14.13 -3.57
C SER A 155 15.79 13.68 -4.63
N ASP A 156 16.18 14.59 -5.53
CA ASP A 156 17.19 14.37 -6.57
C ASP A 156 17.01 13.10 -7.43
N GLY A 157 15.77 12.60 -7.55
CA GLY A 157 15.46 11.39 -8.31
C GLY A 157 15.32 10.13 -7.44
N ASP A 158 15.83 10.13 -6.22
CA ASP A 158 15.66 9.04 -5.26
C ASP A 158 14.28 9.14 -4.59
N VAL A 159 13.65 7.98 -4.38
CA VAL A 159 12.34 7.86 -3.74
C VAL A 159 12.44 6.89 -2.57
N ALA A 160 11.87 7.26 -1.43
CA ALA A 160 11.67 6.34 -0.31
C ALA A 160 10.18 6.20 -0.01
N LEU A 161 9.69 4.97 0.03
CA LEU A 161 8.33 4.60 0.39
C LEU A 161 8.34 3.96 1.78
N PHE A 162 7.41 4.36 2.64
CA PHE A 162 7.22 3.82 3.97
C PHE A 162 5.78 3.34 4.14
N SER A 163 5.59 2.03 4.06
CA SER A 163 4.26 1.41 4.21
C SER A 163 3.68 1.74 5.59
N GLU A 164 2.40 2.11 5.62
CA GLU A 164 1.63 2.35 6.86
C GLU A 164 1.49 1.08 7.71
N ASN A 165 1.67 -0.10 7.12
CA ASN A 165 1.62 -1.38 7.82
C ASN A 165 2.97 -1.77 8.44
N ALA A 166 4.06 -1.07 8.11
CA ALA A 166 5.40 -1.39 8.59
C ALA A 166 5.82 -0.49 9.76
N LYS A 167 6.61 -1.07 10.66
CA LYS A 167 7.29 -0.35 11.74
C LYS A 167 8.12 0.78 11.16
N LYS A 168 7.99 1.96 11.78
CA LYS A 168 8.78 3.14 11.46
C LYS A 168 9.43 3.67 12.72
N GLU A 169 10.74 3.85 12.65
CA GLU A 169 11.57 4.35 13.74
C GLU A 169 12.34 5.58 13.28
N VAL A 170 12.58 6.48 14.23
CA VAL A 170 13.37 7.69 13.99
C VAL A 170 14.51 7.80 14.99
N VAL A 171 15.63 8.32 14.53
CA VAL A 171 16.87 8.56 15.27
C VAL A 171 17.00 10.04 15.56
N THR A 172 17.40 10.35 16.79
CA THR A 172 17.85 11.69 17.21
C THR A 172 19.34 11.63 17.57
N LEU A 173 20.04 12.74 17.39
CA LEU A 173 21.50 12.84 17.59
C LEU A 173 21.81 13.79 18.74
N ASN A 174 22.85 13.47 19.51
CA ASN A 174 23.32 14.30 20.63
C ASN A 174 24.27 15.43 20.18
N GLU A 175 24.96 15.26 19.05
CA GLU A 175 25.87 16.28 18.48
C GLU A 175 25.96 16.22 16.94
N PRO A 176 26.44 17.29 16.28
CA PRO A 176 26.63 17.28 14.83
C PRO A 176 27.62 16.20 14.38
N THR A 177 27.24 15.38 13.40
CA THR A 177 28.01 14.21 12.98
C THR A 177 28.04 14.07 11.46
N LYS A 178 29.11 13.48 10.93
CA LYS A 178 29.24 13.17 9.49
C LYS A 178 28.47 11.89 9.15
N LEU A 179 27.55 11.98 8.18
CA LEU A 179 26.89 10.81 7.61
C LEU A 179 27.84 10.10 6.64
N LYS A 180 28.26 8.88 6.97
CA LYS A 180 29.26 8.12 6.21
C LYS A 180 28.61 7.20 5.18
N ALA A 181 29.24 7.03 4.01
CA ALA A 181 28.71 6.19 2.93
C ALA A 181 28.72 4.69 3.26
N ASN A 182 29.64 4.25 4.10
CA ASN A 182 29.77 2.88 4.59
C ASN A 182 30.43 2.87 5.97
N THR A 183 30.63 1.69 6.54
CA THR A 183 31.17 1.52 7.90
C THR A 183 32.70 1.55 8.00
N SER A 184 33.42 1.68 6.87
CA SER A 184 34.89 1.71 6.85
C SER A 184 35.46 2.99 7.45
N LEU A 185 36.67 2.92 8.02
CA LEU A 185 37.38 4.08 8.58
C LEU A 185 37.66 5.17 7.53
N ILE A 186 37.90 4.77 6.28
CA ILE A 186 38.21 5.68 5.15
C ILE A 186 36.92 6.04 4.38
N SER A 187 35.75 5.85 4.99
CA SER A 187 34.49 6.12 4.32
C SER A 187 34.31 7.59 3.96
N GLY A 188 33.90 7.82 2.71
CA GLY A 188 33.46 9.12 2.22
C GLY A 188 32.30 9.66 3.06
N THR A 189 32.27 10.99 3.20
CA THR A 189 31.17 11.69 3.88
C THR A 189 30.12 12.05 2.85
N ILE A 190 28.87 11.64 3.08
CA ILE A 190 27.73 12.00 2.23
C ILE A 190 27.29 13.44 2.54
N THR A 191 27.06 13.73 3.82
CA THR A 191 26.65 15.05 4.31
C THR A 191 26.89 15.14 5.82
N GLN A 192 26.57 16.29 6.41
CA GLN A 192 26.54 16.48 7.85
C GLN A 192 25.10 16.45 8.36
N VAL A 193 24.89 15.75 9.47
CA VAL A 193 23.61 15.62 10.18
C VAL A 193 23.73 16.28 11.56
N TYR A 194 22.62 16.78 12.10
CA TYR A 194 22.60 17.70 13.23
C TYR A 194 21.61 17.24 14.32
N PRO A 195 21.85 17.62 15.59
CA PRO A 195 20.89 17.48 16.67
C PRO A 195 19.58 18.22 16.39
N ASN A 196 18.54 17.90 17.16
CA ASN A 196 17.20 18.48 17.05
C ASN A 196 16.48 18.20 15.71
N ARG A 197 16.99 17.23 14.93
CA ARG A 197 16.32 16.68 13.75
C ARG A 197 15.99 15.20 13.99
N LYS A 198 14.97 14.72 13.31
CA LYS A 198 14.60 13.31 13.28
C LYS A 198 15.04 12.71 11.96
N TYR A 199 15.80 11.65 12.02
CA TYR A 199 16.23 10.87 10.86
C TYR A 199 15.51 9.53 10.87
N ILE A 200 15.23 8.93 9.72
CA ILE A 200 14.58 7.62 9.68
C ILE A 200 15.62 6.54 10.01
N PHE A 201 15.33 5.69 10.98
CA PHE A 201 16.15 4.53 11.31
C PHE A 201 15.97 3.45 10.24
N ILE A 202 17.07 2.87 9.76
CA ILE A 202 17.04 1.74 8.82
C ILE A 202 17.53 0.46 9.48
N SER A 203 18.71 0.51 10.10
CA SER A 203 19.31 -0.65 10.76
C SER A 203 20.43 -0.25 11.72
N GLU A 204 20.81 -1.18 12.58
CA GLU A 204 21.99 -1.05 13.43
C GLU A 204 22.89 -2.27 13.22
N SER A 205 24.18 -2.04 13.03
CA SER A 205 25.18 -3.11 13.04
C SER A 205 26.56 -2.57 13.40
N ASN A 206 27.35 -3.36 14.15
CA ASN A 206 28.75 -3.06 14.46
C ASN A 206 28.99 -1.63 14.99
N ASN A 207 28.23 -1.22 16.00
CA ASN A 207 28.30 0.12 16.61
C ASN A 207 28.03 1.30 15.66
N LYS A 208 27.44 1.01 14.49
CA LYS A 208 26.99 1.99 13.52
C LYS A 208 25.47 1.91 13.39
N VAL A 209 24.84 3.07 13.28
CA VAL A 209 23.41 3.19 13.01
C VAL A 209 23.25 3.72 11.59
N LYS A 210 22.53 2.96 10.76
CA LYS A 210 22.17 3.35 9.41
C LYS A 210 20.90 4.19 9.46
N ILE A 211 20.97 5.39 8.92
CA ILE A 211 19.87 6.36 8.91
C ILE A 211 19.59 6.88 7.50
N MET A 212 18.38 7.38 7.30
CA MET A 212 17.96 8.14 6.14
C MET A 212 17.51 9.54 6.54
N THR A 213 17.91 10.53 5.77
CA THR A 213 17.47 11.93 5.90
C THR A 213 16.15 12.18 5.15
N ASP A 214 15.56 13.35 5.38
CA ASP A 214 14.39 13.84 4.64
C ASP A 214 14.67 14.04 3.14
N ASP A 215 15.91 14.35 2.76
CA ASP A 215 16.39 14.40 1.38
C ASP A 215 16.88 13.04 0.84
N VAL A 216 16.40 11.94 1.42
CA VAL A 216 16.62 10.54 0.95
C VAL A 216 18.10 10.11 0.94
N LYS A 217 18.99 10.82 1.64
CA LYS A 217 20.39 10.43 1.80
C LYS A 217 20.52 9.34 2.85
N ILE A 218 21.06 8.19 2.45
CA ILE A 218 21.26 7.04 3.32
C ILE A 218 22.72 6.87 3.67
N GLY A 219 23.04 6.75 4.95
CA GLY A 219 24.38 6.46 5.41
C GLY A 219 24.45 6.03 6.86
N TYR A 220 25.65 6.04 7.42
CA TYR A 220 25.95 5.54 8.75
C TYR A 220 26.45 6.65 9.67
N VAL A 221 26.01 6.62 10.92
CA VAL A 221 26.55 7.40 12.04
C VAL A 221 27.04 6.46 13.12
N ASP A 222 27.96 6.93 13.96
CA ASP A 222 28.40 6.18 15.14
C ASP A 222 27.28 6.11 16.18
N LYS A 223 27.09 4.93 16.79
CA LYS A 223 26.04 4.70 17.78
C LYS A 223 26.17 5.61 19.01
N GLU A 224 27.39 5.96 19.40
CA GLU A 224 27.66 6.92 20.49
C GLU A 224 27.09 8.33 20.21
N LYS A 225 26.82 8.67 18.94
CA LYS A 225 26.25 9.95 18.52
C LYS A 225 24.73 9.93 18.52
N VAL A 226 24.11 8.77 18.70
CA VAL A 226 22.66 8.60 18.75
C VAL A 226 22.19 8.85 20.18
N GLU A 227 21.30 9.84 20.33
CA GLU A 227 20.64 10.13 21.60
C GLU A 227 19.54 9.11 21.90
N GLY A 228 18.75 8.76 20.88
CA GLY A 228 17.67 7.79 21.02
C GLY A 228 17.06 7.35 19.70
N ILE A 229 16.48 6.14 19.73
CA ILE A 229 15.67 5.57 18.66
C ILE A 229 14.23 5.53 19.18
N ILE A 230 13.33 6.20 18.47
CA ILE A 230 11.92 6.35 18.85
C ILE A 230 11.07 5.62 17.82
N THR A 231 10.28 4.64 18.26
CA THR A 231 9.27 4.03 17.40
C THR A 231 8.08 4.98 17.25
N VAL A 232 7.84 5.45 16.02
CA VAL A 232 6.72 6.34 15.68
C VAL A 232 5.55 5.59 15.07
N ARG A 233 5.77 4.35 14.59
CA ARG A 233 4.75 3.42 14.12
C ARG A 233 5.17 1.99 14.39
N GLN A 234 4.27 1.15 14.87
CA GLN A 234 4.49 -0.30 15.03
C GLN A 234 4.06 -1.04 13.75
N ASP A 235 4.59 -2.24 13.54
CA ASP A 235 4.04 -3.12 12.51
C ASP A 235 2.55 -3.34 12.77
N LYS A 236 1.73 -3.24 11.72
CA LYS A 236 0.34 -3.69 11.78
C LYS A 236 0.38 -5.18 12.04
N LYS A 237 -0.08 -5.61 13.21
CA LYS A 237 -0.24 -7.03 13.50
C LYS A 237 -1.36 -7.54 12.62
N GLU A 238 -1.08 -8.56 11.81
CA GLU A 238 -2.14 -9.39 11.25
C GLU A 238 -2.90 -9.99 12.43
N GLU A 239 -4.15 -9.60 12.61
CA GLU A 239 -5.02 -10.29 13.55
C GLU A 239 -5.16 -11.73 13.05
N THR A 240 -4.71 -12.69 13.85
CA THR A 240 -4.96 -14.09 13.54
C THR A 240 -6.46 -14.27 13.43
N LYS A 241 -6.95 -14.62 12.23
CA LYS A 241 -8.36 -14.94 11.99
C LYS A 241 -8.81 -15.94 13.05
N LYS A 242 -9.64 -15.48 14.00
CA LYS A 242 -10.21 -16.38 15.00
C LYS A 242 -11.13 -17.34 14.28
N GLU A 243 -11.05 -18.62 14.64
CA GLU A 243 -11.98 -19.60 14.11
C GLU A 243 -13.41 -19.25 14.58
N LEU A 244 -14.37 -19.30 13.65
CA LEU A 244 -15.76 -18.99 13.94
C LEU A 244 -16.57 -20.27 14.22
N ASN A 245 -17.49 -20.18 15.18
CA ASN A 245 -18.58 -21.13 15.36
C ASN A 245 -19.87 -20.51 14.80
N PHE A 246 -20.28 -20.95 13.62
CA PHE A 246 -21.51 -20.48 12.99
C PHE A 246 -22.75 -21.13 13.61
N ILE A 247 -23.67 -20.30 14.07
CA ILE A 247 -24.94 -20.68 14.69
C ILE A 247 -26.04 -20.43 13.67
N THR A 248 -26.55 -21.52 13.07
CA THR A 248 -27.55 -21.49 11.98
C THR A 248 -28.97 -21.78 12.48
N ASN A 249 -29.12 -22.49 13.60
CA ASN A 249 -30.42 -22.79 14.22
C ASN A 249 -31.09 -21.56 14.88
N TYR A 250 -30.53 -20.37 14.65
CA TYR A 250 -30.96 -19.11 15.20
C TYR A 250 -31.18 -18.06 14.09
N SER A 251 -31.35 -18.46 12.83
CA SER A 251 -31.34 -17.54 11.68
C SER A 251 -32.55 -16.62 11.58
N ASN A 252 -33.63 -16.90 12.29
CA ASN A 252 -34.84 -16.08 12.31
C ASN A 252 -35.15 -15.62 13.73
N PHE A 253 -35.49 -14.32 13.89
CA PHE A 253 -35.83 -13.72 15.18
C PHE A 253 -37.06 -14.33 15.88
N LYS A 254 -37.85 -15.14 15.17
CA LYS A 254 -38.99 -15.90 15.72
C LYS A 254 -38.58 -17.22 16.39
N MET A 255 -37.31 -17.63 16.33
CA MET A 255 -36.83 -18.92 16.86
C MET A 255 -36.47 -18.87 18.35
N ASN A 256 -36.55 -20.02 19.02
CA ASN A 256 -36.37 -20.13 20.46
C ASN A 256 -34.88 -20.13 20.86
N TYR A 257 -34.56 -19.29 21.85
CA TYR A 257 -33.21 -19.03 22.32
C TYR A 257 -32.55 -20.20 23.07
N SER A 258 -33.33 -21.07 23.70
CA SER A 258 -32.84 -22.08 24.63
C SER A 258 -31.94 -23.15 24.00
N GLU A 259 -31.83 -23.18 22.68
CA GLU A 259 -31.15 -24.24 21.92
C GLU A 259 -29.82 -23.79 21.27
N VAL A 260 -29.36 -22.56 21.54
CA VAL A 260 -28.12 -22.03 20.95
C VAL A 260 -26.88 -22.69 21.57
N LYS A 261 -26.11 -23.42 20.75
CA LYS A 261 -24.86 -24.07 21.16
C LYS A 261 -23.66 -23.16 20.88
N LYS A 262 -23.22 -22.44 21.92
CA LYS A 262 -22.00 -21.63 21.88
C LYS A 262 -20.74 -22.47 22.08
N ASN A 263 -19.67 -22.11 21.37
CA ASN A 263 -18.33 -22.65 21.56
C ASN A 263 -17.50 -21.66 22.41
N ARG A 264 -16.75 -22.16 23.41
CA ARG A 264 -15.94 -21.31 24.30
C ARG A 264 -14.56 -20.96 23.73
N ASP A 265 -14.06 -21.77 22.81
CA ASP A 265 -12.73 -21.65 22.22
C ASP A 265 -12.74 -20.92 20.87
N LYS A 266 -13.94 -20.71 20.31
CA LYS A 266 -14.20 -20.03 19.04
C LYS A 266 -15.03 -18.78 19.25
N GLU A 267 -14.91 -17.84 18.32
CA GLU A 267 -15.81 -16.69 18.28
C GLU A 267 -17.15 -17.12 17.67
N ASN A 268 -18.24 -16.83 18.35
CA ASN A 268 -19.56 -17.30 17.95
C ASN A 268 -20.19 -16.29 16.98
N ALA A 269 -20.66 -16.77 15.84
CA ALA A 269 -21.31 -15.94 14.83
C ALA A 269 -22.71 -16.47 14.53
N VAL A 270 -23.70 -15.60 14.49
CA VAL A 270 -25.08 -15.95 14.15
C VAL A 270 -25.32 -15.57 12.69
N LEU A 271 -25.75 -16.53 11.88
CA LEU A 271 -26.19 -16.25 10.51
C LEU A 271 -27.67 -15.86 10.54
N ILE A 272 -28.02 -14.68 10.03
CA ILE A 272 -29.36 -14.08 10.14
C ILE A 272 -29.99 -13.98 8.75
N ASP A 273 -31.15 -14.58 8.55
CA ASP A 273 -31.92 -14.42 7.30
C ASP A 273 -32.46 -12.99 7.22
N LEU A 274 -31.78 -12.11 6.49
CA LEU A 274 -32.11 -10.68 6.49
C LEU A 274 -32.24 -10.06 5.09
N PHE A 275 -31.47 -10.52 4.11
CA PHE A 275 -31.47 -9.92 2.78
C PHE A 275 -31.72 -10.95 1.68
N LYS A 276 -32.46 -10.53 0.66
CA LYS A 276 -32.59 -11.26 -0.60
C LYS A 276 -32.29 -10.34 -1.78
N ILE A 277 -31.90 -10.93 -2.89
CA ILE A 277 -31.90 -10.22 -4.18
C ILE A 277 -33.34 -10.23 -4.71
N ASN A 278 -33.84 -9.10 -5.18
CA ASN A 278 -35.17 -9.00 -5.80
C ASN A 278 -35.11 -9.23 -7.32
N SER A 279 -36.26 -9.25 -7.99
CA SER A 279 -36.35 -9.46 -9.44
C SER A 279 -35.62 -8.41 -10.28
N GLU A 280 -35.41 -7.20 -9.73
CA GLU A 280 -34.69 -6.11 -10.39
C GLU A 280 -33.17 -6.16 -10.14
N GLY A 281 -32.69 -7.19 -9.44
CA GLY A 281 -31.28 -7.39 -9.11
C GLY A 281 -30.76 -6.49 -7.99
N PHE A 282 -31.65 -5.90 -7.19
CA PHE A 282 -31.30 -5.10 -6.02
C PHE A 282 -31.46 -5.89 -4.73
N ILE A 283 -30.87 -5.37 -3.66
CA ILE A 283 -31.01 -5.94 -2.31
C ILE A 283 -32.34 -5.47 -1.71
N GLU A 284 -33.10 -6.42 -1.18
CA GLU A 284 -34.35 -6.22 -0.46
C GLU A 284 -34.22 -6.78 0.96
N GLU A 285 -34.66 -5.97 1.93
CA GLU A 285 -34.67 -6.30 3.35
C GLU A 285 -35.89 -7.18 3.67
N LEU A 286 -35.70 -8.27 4.42
CA LEU A 286 -36.79 -9.14 4.85
C LEU A 286 -37.53 -8.59 6.08
N TYR A 287 -36.82 -7.84 6.91
CA TYR A 287 -37.30 -7.27 8.16
C TYR A 287 -36.72 -5.87 8.34
N GLU A 288 -37.53 -4.91 8.77
CA GLU A 288 -37.08 -3.54 9.04
C GLU A 288 -36.29 -3.47 10.36
N VAL A 289 -35.27 -2.59 10.39
CA VAL A 289 -34.36 -2.43 11.52
C VAL A 289 -35.06 -1.99 12.82
N ASP A 290 -36.14 -1.21 12.70
CA ASP A 290 -36.96 -0.66 13.79
C ASP A 290 -38.13 -1.57 14.19
N ASN A 291 -38.24 -2.76 13.59
CA ASN A 291 -39.13 -3.79 14.08
C ASN A 291 -38.71 -4.20 15.50
N ASN A 292 -39.53 -3.87 16.51
CA ASN A 292 -39.23 -4.10 17.93
C ASN A 292 -38.68 -5.50 18.23
N ASN A 293 -39.24 -6.55 17.63
CA ASN A 293 -38.78 -7.93 17.87
C ASN A 293 -37.39 -8.17 17.28
N PHE A 294 -37.14 -7.64 16.09
CA PHE A 294 -35.85 -7.76 15.42
C PHE A 294 -34.77 -6.94 16.13
N SER A 295 -35.06 -5.72 16.57
CA SER A 295 -34.09 -4.90 17.32
C SER A 295 -33.71 -5.55 18.66
N ILE A 296 -34.68 -6.14 19.38
CA ILE A 296 -34.43 -6.93 20.60
C ILE A 296 -33.53 -8.14 20.29
N TYR A 297 -33.79 -8.82 19.18
CA TYR A 297 -33.02 -9.97 18.74
C TYR A 297 -31.55 -9.61 18.44
N ILE A 298 -31.29 -8.55 17.66
CA ILE A 298 -29.91 -8.07 17.38
C ILE A 298 -29.19 -7.66 18.66
N LYS A 299 -29.88 -6.92 19.54
CA LYS A 299 -29.31 -6.51 20.83
C LYS A 299 -28.87 -7.73 21.65
N LYS A 300 -29.70 -8.77 21.69
CA LYS A 300 -29.40 -10.01 22.42
C LYS A 300 -28.15 -10.72 21.88
N ILE A 301 -27.99 -10.80 20.56
CA ILE A 301 -26.79 -11.40 19.94
C ILE A 301 -25.52 -10.69 20.44
N LYS A 302 -25.56 -9.35 20.50
CA LYS A 302 -24.43 -8.52 20.96
C LYS A 302 -24.20 -8.60 22.46
N ASP A 303 -25.26 -8.57 23.27
CA ASP A 303 -25.17 -8.73 24.72
C ASP A 303 -24.50 -10.07 25.09
N GLU A 304 -24.66 -11.08 24.23
CA GLU A 304 -24.01 -12.38 24.37
C GLU A 304 -22.67 -12.51 23.64
N LYS A 305 -22.12 -11.39 23.16
CA LYS A 305 -20.80 -11.28 22.51
C LYS A 305 -20.66 -12.19 21.29
N MET A 306 -21.74 -12.33 20.52
CA MET A 306 -21.75 -13.04 19.25
C MET A 306 -21.75 -12.05 18.09
N LEU A 307 -21.21 -12.45 16.94
CA LEU A 307 -21.17 -11.65 15.72
C LEU A 307 -22.48 -11.82 14.93
N PRO A 308 -23.29 -10.77 14.74
CA PRO A 308 -24.43 -10.83 13.82
C PRO A 308 -23.95 -10.77 12.35
N ILE A 309 -24.13 -11.84 11.59
CA ILE A 309 -23.78 -11.91 10.16
C ILE A 309 -25.06 -12.09 9.36
N ALA A 310 -25.37 -11.18 8.44
CA ALA A 310 -26.57 -11.29 7.64
C ALA A 310 -26.37 -12.16 6.41
N ILE A 311 -27.30 -13.08 6.16
CA ILE A 311 -27.39 -13.84 4.93
C ILE A 311 -27.98 -12.93 3.84
N LEU A 312 -27.25 -12.83 2.73
CA LEU A 312 -27.74 -12.28 1.46
C LEU A 312 -27.93 -13.43 0.48
N THR A 313 -29.20 -13.78 0.21
CA THR A 313 -29.53 -14.93 -0.64
C THR A 313 -30.05 -14.52 -2.03
N GLY A 314 -29.53 -15.19 -3.05
CA GLY A 314 -30.07 -15.24 -4.41
C GLY A 314 -30.63 -16.61 -4.80
N LYS A 315 -30.65 -17.59 -3.87
CA LYS A 315 -30.98 -19.01 -4.14
C LYS A 315 -32.48 -19.32 -4.26
N LYS A 316 -33.37 -18.49 -3.67
CA LYS A 316 -34.83 -18.72 -3.64
C LYS A 316 -35.60 -18.03 -4.77
N LEU A 317 -34.92 -17.47 -5.76
CA LEU A 317 -35.57 -16.81 -6.90
C LEU A 317 -35.94 -17.86 -7.94
N ASN A 318 -37.24 -18.08 -8.10
CA ASN A 318 -37.78 -18.81 -9.23
C ASN A 318 -37.36 -18.06 -10.52
N SER A 319 -36.34 -18.60 -11.18
CA SER A 319 -36.00 -18.47 -12.60
C SER A 319 -35.49 -17.16 -13.21
N ASP A 320 -35.28 -16.04 -12.52
CA ASP A 320 -34.63 -14.90 -13.20
C ASP A 320 -33.75 -13.99 -12.34
N ASN A 321 -32.55 -14.47 -12.00
CA ASN A 321 -31.43 -13.62 -11.53
C ASN A 321 -30.79 -12.80 -12.67
N SER A 322 -31.42 -12.71 -13.85
CA SER A 322 -30.86 -12.01 -15.03
C SER A 322 -30.50 -10.55 -14.72
N LYS A 323 -31.34 -9.83 -13.99
CA LYS A 323 -31.05 -8.43 -13.63
C LYS A 323 -29.87 -8.27 -12.67
N PHE A 324 -29.73 -9.14 -11.68
CA PHE A 324 -28.54 -9.12 -10.83
C PHE A 324 -27.26 -9.42 -11.65
N LYS A 325 -27.34 -10.41 -12.55
CA LYS A 325 -26.23 -10.74 -13.47
C LYS A 325 -25.85 -9.53 -14.33
N GLU A 326 -26.83 -8.90 -14.98
CA GLU A 326 -26.63 -7.70 -15.80
C GLU A 326 -25.94 -6.59 -15.01
N ARG A 327 -26.34 -6.36 -13.75
CA ARG A 327 -25.74 -5.34 -12.89
C ARG A 327 -24.28 -5.62 -12.60
N ILE A 328 -23.94 -6.84 -12.17
CA ILE A 328 -22.57 -7.13 -11.74
C ILE A 328 -21.56 -7.20 -12.89
N LEU A 329 -22.02 -7.31 -14.15
CA LEU A 329 -21.17 -7.20 -15.33
C LEU A 329 -20.48 -5.82 -15.43
N THR A 330 -21.11 -4.78 -14.88
CA THR A 330 -20.59 -3.41 -14.93
C THR A 330 -20.03 -2.98 -13.58
N TYR A 331 -18.97 -2.17 -13.60
CA TYR A 331 -18.42 -1.58 -12.38
C TYR A 331 -19.48 -0.78 -11.60
N LYS A 332 -20.21 0.10 -12.30
CA LYS A 332 -21.28 0.91 -11.70
C LYS A 332 -22.35 0.06 -11.02
N GLY A 333 -22.82 -1.02 -11.67
CA GLY A 333 -23.82 -1.90 -11.09
C GLY A 333 -23.29 -2.67 -9.87
N ARG A 334 -22.04 -3.12 -9.88
CA ARG A 334 -21.39 -3.69 -8.68
C ARG A 334 -21.30 -2.67 -7.55
N LEU A 335 -20.86 -1.45 -7.86
CA LEU A 335 -20.73 -0.36 -6.89
C LEU A 335 -22.06 -0.02 -6.21
N GLU A 336 -23.14 0.10 -6.98
CA GLU A 336 -24.50 0.35 -6.45
C GLU A 336 -24.91 -0.72 -5.43
N ILE A 337 -24.71 -2.00 -5.77
CA ILE A 337 -25.06 -3.12 -4.90
C ILE A 337 -24.16 -3.13 -3.66
N ILE A 338 -22.85 -2.97 -3.83
CA ILE A 338 -21.88 -2.97 -2.73
C ILE A 338 -22.16 -1.82 -1.76
N ASN A 339 -22.43 -0.60 -2.26
CA ASN A 339 -22.75 0.53 -1.41
C ASN A 339 -24.00 0.26 -0.58
N LYS A 340 -25.05 -0.32 -1.17
CA LYS A 340 -26.24 -0.75 -0.43
C LYS A 340 -25.88 -1.79 0.65
N ILE A 341 -25.05 -2.80 0.35
CA ILE A 341 -24.59 -3.76 1.38
C ILE A 341 -23.89 -3.05 2.54
N ILE A 342 -22.97 -2.12 2.25
CA ILE A 342 -22.22 -1.39 3.27
C ILE A 342 -23.13 -0.51 4.12
N GLU A 343 -24.11 0.15 3.50
CA GLU A 343 -25.15 0.91 4.20
C GLU A 343 -25.95 0.02 5.14
N GLU A 344 -26.37 -1.15 4.67
CA GLU A 344 -27.14 -2.11 5.47
C GLU A 344 -26.32 -2.71 6.61
N VAL A 345 -25.05 -3.05 6.39
CA VAL A 345 -24.12 -3.50 7.44
C VAL A 345 -24.04 -2.45 8.56
N LYS A 346 -23.94 -1.17 8.21
CA LYS A 346 -23.91 -0.09 9.19
C LYS A 346 -25.28 0.11 9.87
N LYS A 347 -26.37 0.14 9.10
CA LYS A 347 -27.74 0.39 9.57
C LYS A 347 -28.18 -0.66 10.59
N TYR A 348 -27.88 -1.93 10.32
CA TYR A 348 -28.24 -3.06 11.18
C TYR A 348 -27.15 -3.38 12.23
N ASP A 349 -26.03 -2.65 12.21
CA ASP A 349 -24.86 -2.85 13.06
C ASP A 349 -24.42 -4.33 13.05
N LEU A 350 -24.18 -4.81 11.82
CA LEU A 350 -23.78 -6.18 11.49
C LEU A 350 -22.25 -6.30 11.52
N SER A 351 -21.76 -7.48 11.86
CA SER A 351 -20.34 -7.83 11.82
C SER A 351 -19.91 -8.41 10.47
N GLY A 352 -20.84 -8.68 9.55
CA GLY A 352 -20.51 -9.24 8.25
C GLY A 352 -21.69 -9.68 7.41
N ILE A 353 -21.37 -10.21 6.23
CA ILE A 353 -22.32 -10.77 5.28
C ILE A 353 -21.97 -12.22 4.98
N HIS A 354 -22.98 -13.09 4.94
CA HIS A 354 -22.90 -14.43 4.38
C HIS A 354 -23.53 -14.44 3.00
N LEU A 355 -22.71 -14.65 1.98
CA LEU A 355 -23.13 -14.58 0.59
C LEU A 355 -23.60 -15.94 0.10
N GLU A 356 -24.88 -16.03 -0.27
CA GLU A 356 -25.49 -17.21 -0.88
C GLU A 356 -26.04 -16.89 -2.27
N ILE A 357 -25.16 -16.85 -3.27
CA ILE A 357 -25.53 -16.58 -4.65
C ILE A 357 -25.39 -17.87 -5.47
N ASP A 358 -26.33 -18.10 -6.39
CA ASP A 358 -26.31 -19.26 -7.28
C ASP A 358 -25.25 -19.15 -8.39
N SER A 359 -24.73 -20.32 -8.74
CA SER A 359 -23.69 -20.67 -9.72
C SER A 359 -23.89 -20.17 -11.15
N LEU A 360 -25.11 -19.82 -11.55
CA LEU A 360 -25.45 -19.51 -12.93
C LEU A 360 -24.97 -18.13 -13.40
N THR A 361 -24.14 -17.46 -12.62
CA THR A 361 -23.66 -16.10 -12.84
C THR A 361 -22.31 -16.12 -13.56
N ASP A 362 -22.01 -15.11 -14.38
CA ASP A 362 -20.68 -14.94 -14.98
C ASP A 362 -19.62 -14.97 -13.88
N LYS A 363 -18.80 -16.03 -13.89
CA LYS A 363 -17.82 -16.31 -12.84
C LYS A 363 -16.85 -15.15 -12.66
N ALA A 364 -16.39 -14.54 -13.75
CA ALA A 364 -15.45 -13.44 -13.69
C ALA A 364 -16.12 -12.19 -13.08
N ALA A 365 -17.35 -11.86 -13.50
CA ALA A 365 -18.08 -10.74 -12.93
C ALA A 365 -18.38 -10.94 -11.44
N LEU A 366 -18.73 -12.16 -11.03
CA LEU A 366 -18.99 -12.49 -9.64
C LEU A 366 -17.72 -12.46 -8.78
N THR A 367 -16.58 -12.97 -9.28
CA THR A 367 -15.29 -12.85 -8.60
C THR A 367 -14.93 -11.38 -8.37
N LYS A 368 -15.11 -10.52 -9.38
CA LYS A 368 -14.87 -9.07 -9.23
C LYS A 368 -15.77 -8.46 -8.15
N PHE A 369 -17.06 -8.78 -8.17
CA PHE A 369 -18.01 -8.34 -7.14
C PHE A 369 -17.60 -8.78 -5.73
N ILE A 370 -17.16 -10.03 -5.58
CA ILE A 370 -16.73 -10.58 -4.28
C ILE A 370 -15.46 -9.89 -3.78
N ASN A 371 -14.47 -9.69 -4.65
CA ASN A 371 -13.21 -9.01 -4.28
C ASN A 371 -13.48 -7.56 -3.88
N GLU A 372 -14.28 -6.84 -4.67
CA GLU A 372 -14.66 -5.46 -4.39
C GLU A 372 -15.49 -5.36 -3.09
N LEU A 373 -16.44 -6.28 -2.88
CA LEU A 373 -17.25 -6.33 -1.66
C LEU A 373 -16.39 -6.63 -0.43
N LYS A 374 -15.48 -7.60 -0.50
CA LYS A 374 -14.55 -7.94 0.59
C LYS A 374 -13.71 -6.73 0.98
N ALA A 375 -13.11 -6.05 0.01
CA ALA A 375 -12.32 -4.84 0.28
C ALA A 375 -13.15 -3.77 1.02
N ARG A 376 -14.40 -3.55 0.58
CA ARG A 376 -15.30 -2.58 1.21
C ARG A 376 -15.80 -3.01 2.60
N LEU A 377 -16.00 -4.29 2.85
CA LEU A 377 -16.35 -4.81 4.17
C LEU A 377 -15.15 -4.70 5.13
N ASN A 378 -13.95 -5.06 4.68
CA ASN A 378 -12.71 -4.91 5.45
C ASN A 378 -12.45 -3.48 5.89
N GLU A 379 -12.70 -2.50 5.00
CA GLU A 379 -12.63 -1.07 5.34
C GLU A 379 -13.52 -0.69 6.55
N LYS A 380 -14.64 -1.40 6.74
CA LYS A 380 -15.58 -1.19 7.84
C LYS A 380 -15.38 -2.15 9.02
N GLY A 381 -14.37 -3.00 8.98
CA GLY A 381 -14.14 -4.03 10.00
C GLY A 381 -15.20 -5.15 9.99
N ALA A 382 -15.89 -5.35 8.86
CA ALA A 382 -16.87 -6.41 8.67
C ALA A 382 -16.29 -7.55 7.82
N ILE A 383 -16.80 -8.76 8.00
CA ILE A 383 -16.30 -9.97 7.31
C ILE A 383 -17.23 -10.43 6.18
N LEU A 384 -16.65 -11.03 5.15
CA LEU A 384 -17.38 -11.73 4.08
C LEU A 384 -17.26 -13.24 4.26
N THR A 385 -18.38 -13.94 4.29
CA THR A 385 -18.41 -15.40 4.42
C THR A 385 -19.24 -16.03 3.31
N THR A 386 -19.02 -17.31 3.00
CA THR A 386 -19.86 -18.06 2.05
C THR A 386 -19.88 -19.55 2.37
N SER A 387 -20.76 -20.33 1.74
CA SER A 387 -20.87 -21.77 1.95
C SER A 387 -19.90 -22.55 1.05
N LYS A 388 -19.44 -23.73 1.49
CA LYS A 388 -18.56 -24.62 0.69
C LYS A 388 -19.07 -24.91 -0.72
N ASP A 389 -20.38 -25.08 -0.87
CA ASP A 389 -20.99 -25.37 -2.17
C ASP A 389 -20.75 -24.23 -3.17
N ASN A 390 -20.84 -22.97 -2.73
CA ASN A 390 -20.59 -21.81 -3.59
C ASN A 390 -19.11 -21.72 -3.98
N ILE A 391 -18.20 -22.16 -3.09
CA ILE A 391 -16.76 -22.14 -3.36
C ILE A 391 -16.37 -23.16 -4.40
N ASN A 392 -16.89 -24.39 -4.30
CA ASN A 392 -16.62 -25.44 -5.29
C ASN A 392 -17.05 -25.03 -6.71
N ILE A 393 -18.06 -24.16 -6.79
CA ILE A 393 -18.57 -23.62 -8.04
C ILE A 393 -17.68 -22.48 -8.55
N LEU A 394 -17.22 -21.59 -7.66
CA LEU A 394 -16.60 -20.32 -8.04
C LEU A 394 -15.07 -20.26 -7.86
N ASN A 395 -14.44 -21.22 -7.18
CA ASN A 395 -13.01 -21.20 -6.81
C ASN A 395 -12.54 -19.88 -6.16
N ILE A 396 -13.32 -19.37 -5.20
CA ILE A 396 -13.09 -18.07 -4.54
C ILE A 396 -12.57 -18.20 -3.09
N GLU A 397 -11.97 -19.34 -2.71
CA GLU A 397 -11.57 -19.62 -1.32
C GLU A 397 -10.66 -18.54 -0.72
N LYS A 398 -9.77 -17.95 -1.52
CA LYS A 398 -8.87 -16.87 -1.09
C LYS A 398 -9.57 -15.52 -0.93
N GLU A 399 -10.77 -15.39 -1.49
CA GLU A 399 -11.49 -14.12 -1.66
C GLU A 399 -12.60 -13.90 -0.64
N VAL A 400 -12.74 -14.80 0.33
CA VAL A 400 -13.65 -14.67 1.47
C VAL A 400 -12.87 -14.79 2.77
N ASP A 401 -13.48 -14.38 3.88
CA ASP A 401 -12.84 -14.47 5.19
C ASP A 401 -12.99 -15.84 5.81
N TYR A 402 -14.20 -16.41 5.68
CA TYR A 402 -14.58 -17.70 6.24
C TYR A 402 -15.49 -18.50 5.32
N ILE A 403 -15.43 -19.81 5.50
CA ILE A 403 -16.25 -20.80 4.83
C ILE A 403 -17.13 -21.48 5.87
N VAL A 404 -18.44 -21.46 5.64
CA VAL A 404 -19.44 -22.13 6.49
C VAL A 404 -19.65 -23.56 6.03
#